data_AF-A0A1L9VNR1-F1
#
_entry.id   AF-A0A1L9VNR1-F1
#
_cell.length_a   1.000
_cell.length_b   1.000
_cell.length_c   1.000
_cell.angle_alpha   90.00
_cell.angle_beta   90.00
_cell.angle_gamma   90.00
#
_symmetry.space_group_name_H-M   'P 1'
#
loop_
_entity.id
_entity.type
_entity.pdbx_description
1 polymer ?
#
loop_
_entity_poly.entity_id
_entity_poly.type
_entity_poly.pdbx_seq_one_letter_code
_entity_poly.pdbx_strand_id
1 'polypeptide(L)'
;MALRTSADNAEDVAAGFRMFRDPLPEYATEITGLIADLYAISVSLKFLDDFASNRAYRHTLHHVQADLELVGTSLKHTLEDIVDFFGDLETRRGPSREVFKRTWLSLCSYFQEESKDSLSTRLIKYKTFLNELQDEFKDKDSDARLTARLRSNIKSLLLQQESQNSRLVPRLGALTMGGSSGSEPSSPVSERRRPRNRRSYERRRPSSSMQSPQSPLSPSSGTYSSDFPPSVPDVPDSQTSSSGTQSTLDTAADHWAKEVFLDQHTTTPLPNVGETSKCLGDPNPGLKRWLRDEGYEELFQLAFTGDSDLRVYMFFREDDHRARIMCKGPRSSRPSPYFCMPLNLLEAYRNGSCLELRRRRRGVAGEVWANLKFSTIERMVLFFCTFLAMRSQDCGRPVARIRDYELDDEVELYGGQIIDDNYLHALRIYQDTITGAVRLQASVHKGEMDRSPVWTAFITDHIKEHIMTRAWIRRSQTDPKAVFLRELHPSVFAFMDYNPQVTARGEHILRFLTRADADAFLRNISELIAELV
;
A
#
# COMPACT_ATOMS: atom_id res chain seq x y z
N MET A 1 33.38 5.31 10.26
CA MET A 1 32.67 5.34 8.95
C MET A 1 33.12 6.57 8.19
N ALA A 2 33.47 6.45 6.91
CA ALA A 2 33.80 7.60 6.08
C ALA A 2 32.53 8.05 5.35
N LEU A 3 31.71 8.90 5.99
CA LEU A 3 30.47 9.43 5.43
C LEU A 3 30.70 10.08 4.06
N ARG A 4 31.86 10.72 3.91
CA ARG A 4 32.34 11.27 2.64
C ARG A 4 32.48 10.24 1.52
N THR A 5 33.02 9.06 1.82
CA THR A 5 33.11 7.96 0.85
C THR A 5 31.72 7.46 0.44
N SER A 6 30.78 7.33 1.38
CA SER A 6 29.40 6.98 1.04
C SER A 6 28.72 8.04 0.18
N ALA A 7 29.02 9.32 0.40
CA ALA A 7 28.51 10.41 -0.42
C ALA A 7 29.07 10.35 -1.86
N ASP A 8 30.37 10.14 -2.01
CA ASP A 8 31.01 10.01 -3.32
C ASP A 8 30.45 8.79 -4.09
N ASN A 9 30.27 7.65 -3.41
CA ASN A 9 29.63 6.47 -4.01
C ASN A 9 28.19 6.75 -4.49
N ALA A 10 27.41 7.55 -3.75
CA ALA A 10 26.06 7.93 -4.17
C ALA A 10 26.07 8.80 -5.44
N GLU A 11 27.06 9.70 -5.57
CA GLU A 11 27.24 10.51 -6.78
C GLU A 11 27.68 9.67 -7.99
N ASP A 12 28.54 8.68 -7.78
CA ASP A 12 28.96 7.75 -8.84
C ASP A 12 27.78 6.90 -9.34
N VAL A 13 26.95 6.37 -8.43
CA VAL A 13 25.72 5.66 -8.79
C VAL A 13 24.74 6.59 -9.53
N ALA A 14 24.60 7.84 -9.10
CA ALA A 14 23.78 8.83 -9.79
C ALA A 14 24.30 9.11 -11.21
N ALA A 15 25.62 9.17 -11.41
CA ALA A 15 26.23 9.28 -12.72
C ALA A 15 25.95 8.04 -13.58
N GLY A 16 26.00 6.84 -12.99
CA GLY A 16 25.66 5.58 -13.67
C GLY A 16 24.22 5.56 -14.21
N PHE A 17 23.25 6.00 -13.41
CA PHE A 17 21.84 6.10 -13.85
C PHE A 17 21.63 7.04 -15.03
N ARG A 18 22.48 8.07 -15.24
CA ARG A 18 22.38 8.95 -16.41
C ARG A 18 22.51 8.16 -17.72
N MET A 19 23.28 7.07 -17.73
CA MET A 19 23.46 6.22 -18.91
C MET A 19 22.16 5.52 -19.35
N PHE A 20 21.21 5.32 -18.43
CA PHE A 20 19.92 4.68 -18.73
C PHE A 20 18.88 5.66 -19.30
N ARG A 21 19.07 6.97 -19.10
CA ARG A 21 18.05 7.98 -19.42
C ARG A 21 17.74 8.08 -20.91
N ASP A 22 18.77 8.16 -21.76
CA ASP A 22 18.59 8.31 -23.20
C ASP A 22 18.12 7.02 -23.89
N PRO A 23 18.65 5.83 -23.53
CA PRO A 23 18.17 4.56 -24.10
C PRO A 23 16.74 4.22 -23.67
N LEU A 24 16.28 4.70 -22.51
CA LEU A 24 14.98 4.37 -21.92
C LEU A 24 14.12 5.63 -21.65
N PRO A 25 13.65 6.32 -22.70
CA PRO A 25 12.85 7.53 -22.54
C PRO A 25 11.53 7.27 -21.80
N GLU A 26 10.98 6.06 -21.89
CA GLU A 26 9.78 5.64 -21.16
C GLU A 26 9.93 5.67 -19.62
N TYR A 27 11.16 5.56 -19.10
CA TYR A 27 11.47 5.60 -17.66
C TYR A 27 12.24 6.86 -17.25
N ALA A 28 12.41 7.83 -18.16
CA ALA A 28 13.28 8.98 -17.95
C ALA A 28 12.92 9.82 -16.71
N THR A 29 11.63 9.95 -16.39
CA THR A 29 11.16 10.66 -15.20
C THR A 29 11.55 9.96 -13.90
N GLU A 30 11.41 8.63 -13.86
CA GLU A 30 11.76 7.81 -12.70
C GLU A 30 13.27 7.80 -12.49
N ILE A 31 14.04 7.57 -13.55
CA ILE A 31 15.51 7.63 -13.54
C ILE A 31 15.99 9.00 -13.04
N THR A 32 15.37 10.10 -13.52
CA THR A 32 15.72 11.45 -13.06
C THR A 32 15.39 11.67 -11.58
N GLY A 33 14.31 11.06 -11.09
CA GLY A 33 13.97 11.04 -9.66
C GLY A 33 15.06 10.36 -8.82
N LEU A 34 15.46 9.14 -9.20
CA LEU A 34 16.53 8.41 -8.51
C LEU A 34 17.85 9.18 -8.47
N ILE A 35 18.23 9.81 -9.59
CA ILE A 35 19.42 10.66 -9.67
C ILE A 35 19.33 11.82 -8.68
N ALA A 36 18.19 12.51 -8.62
CA ALA A 36 17.97 13.62 -7.70
C ALA A 36 18.04 13.18 -6.23
N ASP A 37 17.44 12.04 -5.90
CA ASP A 37 17.46 11.49 -4.55
C ASP A 37 18.87 11.09 -4.12
N LEU A 38 19.67 10.47 -4.99
CA LEU A 38 21.07 10.12 -4.71
C LEU A 38 21.94 11.36 -4.47
N TYR A 39 21.76 12.42 -5.25
CA TYR A 39 22.46 13.69 -4.99
C TYR A 39 22.00 14.33 -3.68
N ALA A 40 20.71 14.28 -3.34
CA ALA A 40 20.22 14.77 -2.06
C ALA A 40 20.83 13.99 -0.88
N ILE A 41 20.92 12.66 -0.99
CA ILE A 41 21.59 11.81 -0.01
C ILE A 41 23.08 12.18 0.11
N SER A 42 23.80 12.35 -1.02
CA SER A 42 25.20 12.78 -1.00
C SER A 42 25.39 14.12 -0.28
N VAL A 43 24.57 15.13 -0.62
CA VAL A 43 24.60 16.44 0.06
C VAL A 43 24.37 16.28 1.55
N SER A 44 23.40 15.43 1.93
CA SER A 44 23.11 15.20 3.34
C SER A 44 24.24 14.50 4.10
N LEU A 45 24.91 13.54 3.47
CA LEU A 45 26.07 12.86 4.04
C LEU A 45 27.28 13.78 4.17
N LYS A 46 27.56 14.62 3.15
CA LYS A 46 28.65 15.62 3.19
C LYS A 46 28.42 16.65 4.30
N PHE A 47 27.18 17.11 4.45
CA PHE A 47 26.80 17.99 5.56
C PHE A 47 27.07 17.31 6.92
N LEU A 48 26.62 16.06 7.10
CA LEU A 48 26.84 15.33 8.36
C LEU A 48 28.32 15.05 8.64
N ASP A 49 29.15 14.82 7.60
CA ASP A 49 30.61 14.65 7.70
C ASP A 49 31.32 15.93 8.14
N ASP A 50 30.97 17.07 7.53
CA ASP A 50 31.51 18.39 7.89
C ASP A 50 31.12 18.76 9.33
N PHE A 51 29.90 18.43 9.75
CA PHE A 51 29.42 18.65 11.11
C PHE A 51 30.06 17.70 12.14
N ALA A 52 30.24 16.42 11.80
CA ALA A 52 30.92 15.45 12.66
C ALA A 52 32.40 15.81 12.89
N SER A 53 33.02 16.49 11.92
CA SER A 53 34.40 16.99 12.03
C SER A 53 34.55 18.19 12.98
N ASN A 54 33.45 18.83 13.38
CA ASN A 54 33.47 20.01 14.24
C ASN A 54 33.46 19.63 15.74
N ARG A 55 34.47 20.12 16.48
CA ARG A 55 34.67 19.80 17.91
C ARG A 55 33.55 20.28 18.82
N ALA A 56 32.76 21.28 18.41
CA ALA A 56 31.68 21.86 19.22
C ALA A 56 30.49 20.91 19.43
N TYR A 57 30.31 19.91 18.56
CA TYR A 57 29.10 19.07 18.52
C TYR A 57 29.33 17.62 18.95
N ARG A 58 30.44 17.33 19.65
CA ARG A 58 30.81 15.97 20.08
C ARG A 58 29.74 15.28 20.93
N HIS A 59 29.00 16.03 21.77
CA HIS A 59 27.95 15.45 22.60
C HIS A 59 26.76 14.96 21.78
N THR A 60 26.27 15.76 20.83
CA THR A 60 25.19 15.37 19.92
C THR A 60 25.61 14.23 18.98
N LEU A 61 26.88 14.23 18.55
CA LEU A 61 27.43 13.15 17.73
C LEU A 61 27.31 11.79 18.44
N HIS A 62 27.57 11.71 19.75
CA HIS A 62 27.45 10.44 20.48
C HIS A 62 26.02 9.88 20.51
N HIS A 63 24.99 10.73 20.46
CA HIS A 63 23.59 10.30 20.43
C HIS A 63 23.17 9.79 19.05
N VAL A 64 23.67 10.42 18.00
CA VAL A 64 23.28 10.15 16.61
C VAL A 64 24.19 9.12 15.92
N GLN A 65 25.36 8.81 16.50
CA GLN A 65 26.37 7.93 15.91
C GLN A 65 25.82 6.54 15.52
N ALA A 66 25.03 5.91 16.39
CA ALA A 66 24.49 4.59 16.12
C ALA A 66 23.52 4.59 14.92
N ASP A 67 22.75 5.67 14.77
CA ASP A 67 21.82 5.83 13.66
C ASP A 67 22.53 6.17 12.35
N LEU A 68 23.60 6.98 12.41
CA LEU A 68 24.47 7.22 11.25
C LEU A 68 25.15 5.95 10.75
N GLU A 69 25.63 5.11 11.67
CA GLU A 69 26.24 3.83 11.32
C GLU A 69 25.21 2.88 10.70
N LEU A 70 24.00 2.82 11.27
CA LEU A 70 22.89 2.01 10.77
C LEU A 70 22.51 2.41 9.33
N VAL A 71 22.22 3.70 9.10
CA VAL A 71 21.85 4.21 7.77
C VAL A 71 22.98 4.06 6.79
N GLY A 72 24.22 4.40 7.19
CA GLY A 72 25.38 4.31 6.33
C GLY A 72 25.65 2.88 5.87
N THR A 73 25.45 1.88 6.74
CA THR A 73 25.67 0.46 6.42
C THR A 73 24.62 -0.05 5.44
N SER A 74 23.34 0.23 5.72
CA SER A 74 22.23 -0.19 4.84
C SER A 74 22.29 0.50 3.47
N LEU A 75 22.61 1.80 3.44
CA LEU A 75 22.83 2.55 2.20
C LEU A 75 23.99 1.97 1.40
N LYS A 76 25.11 1.63 2.05
CA LYS A 76 26.26 1.02 1.38
C LYS A 76 25.86 -0.25 0.62
N HIS A 77 25.13 -1.17 1.25
CA HIS A 77 24.63 -2.37 0.58
C HIS A 77 23.76 -2.03 -0.63
N THR A 78 22.85 -1.06 -0.50
CA THR A 78 22.00 -0.64 -1.63
C THR A 78 22.83 -0.08 -2.79
N LEU A 79 23.85 0.72 -2.52
CA LEU A 79 24.71 1.27 -3.57
C LEU A 79 25.56 0.19 -4.24
N GLU A 80 26.10 -0.77 -3.47
CA GLU A 80 26.86 -1.91 -3.99
C GLU A 80 25.97 -2.77 -4.91
N ASP A 81 24.75 -3.10 -4.50
CA ASP A 81 23.80 -3.85 -5.32
C ASP A 81 23.53 -3.15 -6.67
N ILE A 82 23.35 -1.83 -6.66
CA ILE A 82 23.13 -1.06 -7.90
C ILE A 82 24.36 -1.13 -8.82
N VAL A 83 25.55 -0.99 -8.24
CA VAL A 83 26.82 -1.06 -8.99
C VAL A 83 27.00 -2.43 -9.62
N ASP A 84 26.62 -3.52 -8.95
CA ASP A 84 26.67 -4.87 -9.51
C ASP A 84 25.80 -5.00 -10.77
N PHE A 85 24.60 -4.42 -10.78
CA PHE A 85 23.76 -4.36 -11.99
C PHE A 85 24.39 -3.52 -13.11
N PHE A 86 25.15 -2.48 -12.78
CA PHE A 86 25.86 -1.66 -13.76
C PHE A 86 27.08 -2.40 -14.35
N GLY A 87 27.83 -3.16 -13.53
CA GLY A 87 28.97 -3.96 -14.01
C GLY A 87 28.59 -5.04 -15.03
N ASP A 88 27.38 -5.58 -14.91
CA ASP A 88 26.78 -6.52 -15.86
C ASP A 88 26.51 -5.91 -17.26
N LEU A 89 26.44 -4.58 -17.37
CA LEU A 89 26.29 -3.86 -18.63
C LEU A 89 27.60 -3.73 -19.40
N GLU A 90 28.70 -3.46 -18.69
CA GLU A 90 30.02 -3.21 -19.30
C GLU A 90 30.65 -4.48 -19.89
N THR A 91 30.35 -5.64 -19.31
CA THR A 91 30.85 -6.95 -19.76
C THR A 91 30.19 -7.45 -21.05
N ARG A 92 29.04 -6.91 -21.46
CA ARG A 92 28.27 -7.38 -22.63
C ARG A 92 28.52 -6.48 -23.83
N ARG A 93 29.14 -7.04 -24.89
CA ARG A 93 29.47 -6.37 -26.17
C ARG A 93 28.38 -5.41 -26.66
N GLY A 94 28.61 -4.10 -26.46
CA GLY A 94 27.84 -3.00 -27.03
C GLY A 94 26.45 -2.84 -26.41
N PRO A 95 26.17 -1.75 -25.67
CA PRO A 95 24.90 -1.65 -24.96
C PRO A 95 23.77 -1.28 -25.94
N SER A 96 23.00 -2.29 -26.35
CA SER A 96 21.76 -2.06 -27.10
C SER A 96 20.65 -1.64 -26.13
N ARG A 97 19.65 -0.89 -26.62
CA ARG A 97 18.47 -0.47 -25.83
C ARG A 97 17.81 -1.63 -25.07
N GLU A 98 17.78 -2.82 -25.67
CA GLU A 98 17.24 -4.05 -25.04
C GLU A 98 18.04 -4.49 -23.80
N VAL A 99 19.35 -4.28 -23.80
CA VAL A 99 20.22 -4.62 -22.66
C VAL A 99 19.95 -3.65 -21.51
N PHE A 100 19.92 -2.33 -21.77
CA PHE A 100 19.53 -1.34 -20.77
C PHE A 100 18.15 -1.61 -20.20
N LYS A 101 17.17 -1.93 -21.06
CA LYS A 101 15.80 -2.22 -20.62
C LYS A 101 15.73 -3.45 -19.74
N ARG A 102 16.44 -4.52 -20.10
CA ARG A 102 16.47 -5.75 -19.30
C ARG A 102 17.12 -5.50 -17.94
N THR A 103 18.27 -4.84 -17.92
CA THR A 103 18.97 -4.52 -16.67
C THR A 103 18.12 -3.62 -15.78
N TRP A 104 17.46 -2.61 -16.35
CA TRP A 104 16.52 -1.76 -15.61
C TRP A 104 15.38 -2.56 -14.97
N LEU A 105 14.70 -3.40 -15.74
CA LEU A 105 13.61 -4.24 -15.21
C LEU A 105 14.11 -5.24 -14.17
N SER A 106 15.29 -5.83 -14.35
CA SER A 106 15.91 -6.72 -13.36
C SER A 106 16.26 -6.00 -12.07
N LEU A 107 16.79 -4.77 -12.16
CA LEU A 107 17.07 -3.92 -11.01
C LEU A 107 15.78 -3.57 -10.26
N CYS A 108 14.73 -3.15 -10.98
CA CYS A 108 13.42 -2.88 -10.37
C CYS A 108 12.84 -4.12 -9.68
N SER A 109 12.91 -5.29 -10.32
CA SER A 109 12.43 -6.57 -9.75
C SER A 109 13.22 -6.94 -8.51
N TYR A 110 14.55 -6.78 -8.53
CA TYR A 110 15.42 -7.11 -7.41
C TYR A 110 15.06 -6.33 -6.15
N PHE A 111 14.97 -4.99 -6.26
CA PHE A 111 14.62 -4.16 -5.11
C PHE A 111 13.21 -4.46 -4.60
N GLN A 112 12.28 -4.72 -5.51
CA GLN A 112 10.91 -5.12 -5.17
C GLN A 112 10.85 -6.50 -4.49
N GLU A 113 11.69 -7.46 -4.86
CA GLU A 113 11.74 -8.80 -4.27
C GLU A 113 12.48 -8.82 -2.93
N GLU A 114 13.53 -8.01 -2.77
CA GLU A 114 14.37 -8.01 -1.57
C GLU A 114 13.66 -7.40 -0.36
N SER A 115 13.07 -6.21 -0.51
CA SER A 115 12.47 -5.48 0.61
C SER A 115 11.02 -5.12 0.41
N LYS A 116 10.34 -5.69 -0.60
CA LYS A 116 8.95 -5.35 -0.98
C LYS A 116 8.75 -3.87 -1.32
N ASP A 117 9.84 -3.12 -1.51
CA ASP A 117 9.83 -1.69 -1.81
C ASP A 117 10.54 -1.41 -3.15
N SER A 118 10.09 -0.37 -3.86
CA SER A 118 10.85 0.13 -4.99
C SER A 118 12.18 0.75 -4.54
N LEU A 119 13.17 0.79 -5.43
CA LEU A 119 14.43 1.49 -5.17
C LEU A 119 14.19 2.97 -4.80
N SER A 120 13.22 3.62 -5.46
CA SER A 120 12.83 5.00 -5.15
C SER A 120 12.37 5.15 -3.70
N THR A 121 11.45 4.29 -3.26
CA THR A 121 10.97 4.26 -1.87
C THR A 121 12.13 4.06 -0.89
N ARG A 122 13.05 3.16 -1.20
CA ARG A 122 14.22 2.88 -0.35
C ARG A 122 15.15 4.09 -0.24
N LEU A 123 15.46 4.77 -1.34
CA LEU A 123 16.27 5.99 -1.31
C LEU A 123 15.59 7.12 -0.53
N ILE A 124 14.26 7.23 -0.64
CA ILE A 124 13.49 8.20 0.15
C ILE A 124 13.62 7.89 1.65
N LYS A 125 13.54 6.62 2.07
CA LYS A 125 13.75 6.24 3.48
C LYS A 125 15.11 6.70 4.01
N TYR A 126 16.19 6.49 3.24
CA TYR A 126 17.52 6.99 3.63
C TYR A 126 17.57 8.52 3.69
N LYS A 127 17.02 9.21 2.68
CA LYS A 127 16.99 10.67 2.62
C LYS A 127 16.24 11.27 3.81
N THR A 128 15.04 10.75 4.11
CA THR A 128 14.22 11.23 5.24
C THR A 128 14.94 11.01 6.56
N PHE A 129 15.56 9.84 6.77
CA PHE A 129 16.29 9.58 8.00
C PHE A 129 17.52 10.47 8.14
N LEU A 130 18.31 10.66 7.08
CA LEU A 130 19.45 11.59 7.11
C LEU A 130 19.02 13.04 7.40
N ASN A 131 17.85 13.46 6.91
CA ASN A 131 17.32 14.80 7.19
C ASN A 131 16.88 14.95 8.67
N GLU A 132 16.23 13.94 9.25
CA GLU A 132 15.90 13.95 10.68
C GLU A 132 17.16 14.03 11.55
N LEU A 133 18.20 13.26 11.21
CA LEU A 133 19.48 13.34 11.91
C LEU A 133 20.10 14.74 11.78
N GLN A 134 20.00 15.39 10.62
CA GLN A 134 20.47 16.77 10.48
C GLN A 134 19.69 17.79 11.30
N ASP A 135 18.38 17.62 11.43
CA ASP A 135 17.56 18.52 12.23
C ASP A 135 17.83 18.31 13.74
N GLU A 136 18.11 17.08 14.16
CA GLU A 136 18.64 16.78 15.51
C GLU A 136 19.99 17.45 15.77
N PHE A 137 20.89 17.49 14.77
CA PHE A 137 22.15 18.25 14.87
C PHE A 137 21.97 19.77 14.92
N LYS A 138 20.87 20.30 14.38
CA LYS A 138 20.57 21.74 14.37
C LYS A 138 19.84 22.21 15.63
N ASP A 139 19.65 21.34 16.62
CA ASP A 139 18.86 21.60 17.83
C ASP A 139 17.45 22.10 17.48
N LYS A 140 16.88 21.55 16.40
CA LYS A 140 15.47 21.71 16.08
C LYS A 140 14.70 20.55 16.69
N ASP A 141 13.41 20.76 16.98
CA ASP A 141 12.50 19.70 17.43
C ASP A 141 12.43 18.57 16.38
N SER A 142 13.32 17.57 16.47
CA SER A 142 13.22 16.32 15.72
C SER A 142 12.10 15.48 16.32
N ASP A 143 11.27 14.89 15.46
CA ASP A 143 10.17 14.04 15.90
C ASP A 143 10.73 12.69 16.37
N ALA A 144 10.88 12.55 17.69
CA ALA A 144 11.41 11.33 18.30
C ALA A 144 10.64 10.05 17.92
N ARG A 145 9.34 10.16 17.62
CA ARG A 145 8.54 9.01 17.17
C ARG A 145 8.87 8.65 15.72
N LEU A 146 8.99 9.66 14.86
CA LEU A 146 9.41 9.48 13.47
C LEU A 146 10.82 8.86 13.40
N THR A 147 11.78 9.38 14.16
CA THR A 147 13.15 8.86 14.21
C THR A 147 13.18 7.42 14.71
N ALA A 148 12.39 7.06 15.72
CA ALA A 148 12.27 5.67 16.19
C ALA A 148 11.69 4.73 15.12
N ARG A 149 10.68 5.18 14.37
CA ARG A 149 10.08 4.42 13.27
C ARG A 149 11.06 4.23 12.10
N LEU A 150 11.73 5.31 11.67
CA LEU A 150 12.76 5.26 10.62
C LEU A 150 13.90 4.32 11.00
N ARG A 151 14.35 4.37 12.26
CA ARG A 151 15.34 3.45 12.81
C ARG A 151 14.88 1.99 12.73
N SER A 152 13.63 1.70 13.10
CA SER A 152 13.06 0.36 12.98
C SER A 152 13.01 -0.13 11.53
N ASN A 153 12.58 0.75 10.63
CA ASN A 153 12.48 0.46 9.19
C ASN A 153 13.84 0.13 8.58
N ILE A 154 14.87 0.93 8.85
CA ILE A 154 16.23 0.66 8.34
C ILE A 154 16.85 -0.58 8.99
N LYS A 155 16.57 -0.87 10.28
CA LYS A 155 17.01 -2.13 10.91
C LYS A 155 16.40 -3.35 10.22
N SER A 156 15.10 -3.33 9.95
CA SER A 156 14.42 -4.41 9.23
C SER A 156 15.00 -4.60 7.83
N LEU A 157 15.21 -3.49 7.12
CA LEU A 157 15.83 -3.51 5.79
C LEU A 157 17.25 -4.09 5.83
N LEU A 158 18.09 -3.65 6.77
CA LEU A 158 19.46 -4.13 6.91
C LEU A 158 19.51 -5.63 7.19
N LEU A 159 18.62 -6.15 8.04
CA LEU A 159 18.51 -7.60 8.28
C LEU A 159 18.14 -8.35 7.00
N GLN A 160 17.27 -7.80 6.15
CA GLN A 160 16.92 -8.39 4.86
C GLN A 160 18.13 -8.41 3.91
N GLN A 161 18.83 -7.28 3.79
CA GLN A 161 20.05 -7.13 2.98
C GLN A 161 21.13 -8.13 3.41
N GLU A 162 21.40 -8.22 4.72
CA GLU A 162 22.37 -9.17 5.27
C GLU A 162 21.94 -10.63 5.06
N SER A 163 20.63 -10.93 5.19
CA SER A 163 20.11 -12.28 4.96
C SER A 163 20.30 -12.74 3.51
N GLN A 164 20.11 -11.85 2.53
CA GLN A 164 20.34 -12.16 1.12
C GLN A 164 21.83 -12.24 0.79
N ASN A 165 22.64 -11.34 1.32
CA ASN A 165 24.09 -11.37 1.12
C ASN A 165 24.70 -12.66 1.72
N SER A 166 24.19 -13.13 2.87
CA SER A 166 24.56 -14.42 3.46
C SER A 166 24.17 -15.64 2.60
N ARG A 167 23.19 -15.51 1.70
CA ARG A 167 22.82 -16.55 0.71
C ARG A 167 23.69 -16.51 -0.55
N LEU A 168 24.38 -15.40 -0.80
CA LEU A 168 25.33 -15.24 -1.93
C LEU A 168 26.75 -15.68 -1.56
N VAL A 169 27.17 -15.53 -0.29
CA VAL A 169 28.51 -15.96 0.20
C VAL A 169 28.79 -17.48 0.02
N PRO A 170 27.82 -18.42 0.17
CA PRO A 170 28.08 -19.84 -0.08
C PRO A 170 28.22 -20.17 -1.57
N ARG A 171 27.80 -19.29 -2.49
CA ARG A 171 27.87 -19.54 -3.94
C ARG A 171 29.18 -19.09 -4.59
N LEU A 172 29.95 -18.21 -3.94
CA LEU A 172 31.32 -17.88 -4.33
C LEU A 172 32.37 -18.79 -3.68
N GLY A 173 32.08 -19.38 -2.51
CA GLY A 173 32.98 -20.34 -1.83
C GLY A 173 32.96 -21.77 -2.38
N ALA A 174 31.97 -22.13 -3.21
CA ALA A 174 31.83 -23.49 -3.75
C ALA A 174 32.60 -23.74 -5.06
N LEU A 175 33.31 -22.73 -5.60
CA LEU A 175 34.09 -22.85 -6.85
C LEU A 175 35.61 -22.79 -6.64
N THR A 176 36.09 -22.79 -5.41
CA THR A 176 37.53 -22.68 -5.09
C THR A 176 38.01 -23.69 -4.05
N MET A 177 37.67 -24.97 -4.22
CA MET A 177 38.43 -26.08 -3.61
C MET A 177 38.34 -27.32 -4.51
N GLY A 178 39.39 -27.58 -5.28
CA GLY A 178 39.44 -28.74 -6.17
C GLY A 178 40.67 -28.80 -7.10
N GLY A 179 41.87 -28.51 -6.61
CA GLY A 179 43.12 -29.03 -7.18
C GLY A 179 43.77 -29.89 -6.09
N SER A 180 44.31 -31.08 -6.31
CA SER A 180 45.06 -31.55 -7.47
C SER A 180 45.37 -33.05 -7.39
N SER A 181 45.95 -33.57 -8.49
CA SER A 181 46.47 -34.92 -8.79
C SER A 181 45.49 -35.80 -9.60
N GLY A 182 45.80 -36.31 -10.79
CA GLY A 182 46.97 -36.22 -11.66
C GLY A 182 46.92 -37.41 -12.62
N SER A 183 46.95 -37.17 -13.95
CA SER A 183 47.49 -38.02 -15.03
C SER A 183 46.72 -37.82 -16.35
N GLU A 184 47.38 -37.17 -17.31
CA GLU A 184 47.14 -37.21 -18.76
C GLU A 184 47.60 -38.55 -19.37
N PRO A 185 47.48 -38.82 -20.70
CA PRO A 185 46.72 -38.12 -21.76
C PRO A 185 45.93 -39.08 -22.70
N SER A 186 45.09 -38.54 -23.58
CA SER A 186 45.01 -38.91 -25.02
C SER A 186 44.02 -38.02 -25.79
N SER A 187 44.54 -37.26 -26.76
CA SER A 187 43.83 -36.61 -27.88
C SER A 187 43.95 -37.52 -29.13
N PRO A 188 43.09 -37.46 -30.18
CA PRO A 188 43.08 -36.33 -31.15
C PRO A 188 41.69 -35.99 -31.80
N VAL A 189 41.38 -34.71 -32.05
CA VAL A 189 41.41 -33.95 -33.34
C VAL A 189 40.19 -34.14 -34.30
N SER A 190 39.68 -32.98 -34.77
CA SER A 190 38.85 -32.71 -35.99
C SER A 190 37.37 -33.12 -35.95
N GLU A 191 36.39 -32.46 -36.57
CA GLU A 191 36.35 -31.34 -37.51
C GLU A 191 34.90 -30.76 -37.59
N ARG A 192 34.82 -29.54 -38.11
CA ARG A 192 33.68 -28.79 -38.68
C ARG A 192 32.42 -29.60 -39.09
N ARG A 193 31.22 -29.05 -38.78
CA ARG A 193 30.14 -28.63 -39.73
C ARG A 193 28.76 -28.50 -39.05
N ARG A 194 28.15 -27.31 -39.11
CA ARG A 194 26.69 -27.14 -39.32
C ARG A 194 26.43 -27.16 -40.86
N PRO A 195 25.20 -27.24 -41.45
CA PRO A 195 23.86 -26.98 -40.89
C PRO A 195 22.66 -27.84 -41.44
N ARG A 196 21.44 -27.56 -40.92
CA ARG A 196 20.18 -27.27 -41.69
C ARG A 196 18.97 -28.25 -41.62
N ASN A 197 17.84 -27.68 -41.14
CA ASN A 197 16.41 -27.85 -41.46
C ASN A 197 15.91 -28.99 -42.39
N ARG A 198 14.81 -29.66 -41.98
CA ARG A 198 13.46 -29.71 -42.64
C ARG A 198 12.53 -30.73 -41.92
N ARG A 199 11.36 -30.31 -41.40
CA ARG A 199 9.98 -30.34 -41.97
C ARG A 199 9.19 -31.67 -41.84
N SER A 200 8.22 -31.65 -40.90
CA SER A 200 6.77 -31.97 -41.01
C SER A 200 6.22 -33.08 -41.94
N TYR A 201 5.37 -33.95 -41.38
CA TYR A 201 4.13 -34.43 -42.01
C TYR A 201 3.01 -34.62 -40.97
N GLU A 202 1.80 -34.33 -41.42
CA GLU A 202 0.50 -34.35 -40.76
C GLU A 202 -0.30 -35.55 -41.30
N ARG A 203 -1.12 -36.21 -40.47
CA ARG A 203 -2.31 -36.93 -40.96
C ARG A 203 -3.40 -37.05 -39.89
N ARG A 204 -4.63 -36.77 -40.30
CA ARG A 204 -5.89 -36.72 -39.53
C ARG A 204 -6.79 -37.94 -39.87
N ARG A 205 -7.39 -38.55 -38.82
CA ARG A 205 -8.83 -38.95 -38.60
C ARG A 205 -9.53 -40.01 -39.52
N PRO A 206 -10.75 -40.57 -39.20
CA PRO A 206 -11.63 -40.47 -37.99
C PRO A 206 -12.48 -41.71 -37.51
N SER A 207 -13.02 -41.60 -36.26
CA SER A 207 -14.37 -41.84 -35.65
C SER A 207 -15.21 -43.15 -35.59
N SER A 208 -15.84 -43.32 -34.39
CA SER A 208 -17.13 -43.97 -33.96
C SER A 208 -16.96 -45.25 -33.12
N SER A 209 -17.72 -45.61 -32.06
CA SER A 209 -18.81 -45.02 -31.23
C SER A 209 -19.04 -45.90 -29.96
N MET A 210 -19.77 -45.38 -28.95
CA MET A 210 -20.61 -46.08 -27.95
C MET A 210 -20.04 -46.75 -26.67
N GLN A 211 -20.82 -46.52 -25.59
CA GLN A 211 -21.08 -47.31 -24.35
C GLN A 211 -20.37 -47.00 -23.02
N SER A 212 -21.20 -46.61 -22.04
CA SER A 212 -21.00 -46.62 -20.59
C SER A 212 -20.92 -48.04 -20.02
N PRO A 213 -20.44 -48.21 -18.77
CA PRO A 213 -21.19 -49.05 -17.84
C PRO A 213 -21.29 -48.53 -16.39
N GLN A 214 -22.36 -49.01 -15.77
CA GLN A 214 -22.82 -48.81 -14.39
C GLN A 214 -21.97 -49.57 -13.36
N SER A 215 -22.02 -49.08 -12.11
CA SER A 215 -21.51 -49.71 -10.89
C SER A 215 -22.28 -50.98 -10.50
N PRO A 216 -21.63 -51.96 -9.84
CA PRO A 216 -22.29 -52.98 -9.03
C PRO A 216 -22.11 -52.76 -7.51
N LEU A 217 -22.97 -53.49 -6.77
CA LEU A 217 -23.34 -53.39 -5.36
C LEU A 217 -22.43 -54.16 -4.36
N SER A 218 -22.33 -53.64 -3.12
CA SER A 218 -22.26 -54.31 -1.78
C SER A 218 -21.05 -55.22 -1.41
N PRO A 219 -20.69 -55.48 -0.11
CA PRO A 219 -21.55 -55.62 1.09
C PRO A 219 -21.08 -55.10 2.48
N SER A 220 -22.07 -54.93 3.36
CA SER A 220 -22.24 -55.21 4.80
C SER A 220 -21.10 -55.26 5.85
N SER A 221 -21.42 -54.59 6.99
CA SER A 221 -21.30 -55.01 8.41
C SER A 221 -20.02 -54.77 9.25
N GLY A 222 -20.22 -54.16 10.42
CA GLY A 222 -19.27 -54.15 11.54
C GLY A 222 -19.60 -53.15 12.67
N THR A 223 -20.59 -53.48 13.50
CA THR A 223 -20.97 -52.78 14.73
C THR A 223 -20.04 -53.15 15.90
N TYR A 224 -19.55 -52.18 16.66
CA TYR A 224 -19.17 -52.36 18.08
C TYR A 224 -19.52 -51.09 18.87
N SER A 225 -20.26 -51.29 19.96
CA SER A 225 -20.68 -50.32 20.96
C SER A 225 -19.75 -50.32 22.18
N SER A 226 -19.63 -49.18 22.86
CA SER A 226 -19.49 -49.07 24.33
C SER A 226 -19.74 -47.59 24.69
N ASP A 227 -20.92 -47.25 25.23
CA ASP A 227 -21.27 -47.18 26.66
C ASP A 227 -20.82 -45.87 27.36
N PHE A 228 -21.84 -45.13 27.85
CA PHE A 228 -21.85 -43.80 28.49
C PHE A 228 -21.52 -43.88 30.01
N PRO A 229 -21.43 -42.74 30.76
CA PRO A 229 -22.63 -42.27 31.49
C PRO A 229 -22.80 -40.71 31.59
N PRO A 230 -23.93 -40.20 32.16
CA PRO A 230 -24.62 -38.97 31.72
C PRO A 230 -24.81 -37.85 32.79
N SER A 231 -25.59 -36.79 32.41
CA SER A 231 -26.36 -35.77 33.20
C SER A 231 -25.80 -34.32 33.15
N VAL A 232 -26.37 -33.30 32.45
CA VAL A 232 -27.66 -32.51 32.57
C VAL A 232 -27.63 -31.50 33.76
N PRO A 233 -28.20 -30.25 33.76
CA PRO A 233 -29.04 -29.47 32.80
C PRO A 233 -28.63 -27.97 32.54
N ASP A 234 -29.34 -27.31 31.60
CA ASP A 234 -29.50 -25.83 31.42
C ASP A 234 -30.20 -25.16 32.62
N VAL A 235 -29.81 -23.92 33.03
CA VAL A 235 -30.58 -22.62 33.21
C VAL A 235 -29.59 -21.49 33.70
N PRO A 236 -29.96 -20.19 33.87
CA PRO A 236 -30.35 -19.09 32.96
C PRO A 236 -29.29 -17.95 32.83
N ASP A 237 -29.60 -16.98 31.97
CA ASP A 237 -28.99 -15.64 31.84
C ASP A 237 -28.71 -14.92 33.17
N SER A 238 -27.51 -14.32 33.31
CA SER A 238 -27.32 -12.95 33.81
C SER A 238 -25.87 -12.45 33.67
N GLN A 239 -25.75 -11.33 32.96
CA GLN A 239 -24.81 -10.21 33.09
C GLN A 239 -23.55 -10.40 33.94
N THR A 240 -22.38 -10.32 33.29
CA THR A 240 -21.20 -9.68 33.89
C THR A 240 -20.31 -9.09 32.81
N SER A 241 -19.96 -7.82 33.03
CA SER A 241 -19.04 -6.94 32.33
C SER A 241 -17.78 -7.66 31.81
N SER A 242 -17.52 -7.58 30.50
CA SER A 242 -16.22 -7.98 29.95
C SER A 242 -15.26 -6.79 30.01
N SER A 243 -14.49 -6.77 31.10
CA SER A 243 -13.24 -6.04 31.22
C SER A 243 -12.30 -6.34 30.06
N GLY A 244 -11.62 -5.28 29.58
CA GLY A 244 -10.63 -5.36 28.52
C GLY A 244 -9.56 -6.40 28.81
N THR A 245 -9.45 -7.38 27.93
CA THR A 245 -8.31 -8.29 27.91
C THR A 245 -7.29 -7.69 26.95
N GLN A 246 -6.33 -6.96 27.49
CA GLN A 246 -5.09 -6.63 26.77
C GLN A 246 -4.32 -7.95 26.59
N SER A 247 -4.45 -8.57 25.41
CA SER A 247 -3.49 -9.58 24.99
C SER A 247 -2.24 -8.87 24.50
N THR A 248 -1.22 -8.84 25.36
CA THR A 248 0.14 -8.45 24.99
C THR A 248 0.82 -9.64 24.33
N LEU A 249 0.83 -9.70 22.99
CA LEU A 249 1.83 -10.43 22.19
C LEU A 249 1.61 -10.12 20.69
N ASP A 250 2.73 -9.85 20.00
CA ASP A 250 2.91 -9.52 18.58
C ASP A 250 2.56 -8.09 18.14
N THR A 251 3.50 -7.17 18.35
CA THR A 251 3.54 -5.85 17.69
C THR A 251 3.96 -6.00 16.21
N ALA A 252 3.21 -6.78 15.43
CA ALA A 252 3.09 -6.52 14.00
C ALA A 252 2.25 -5.25 13.91
N ALA A 253 2.75 -4.22 13.22
CA ALA A 253 1.97 -3.01 13.05
C ALA A 253 0.67 -3.39 12.32
N ASP A 254 -0.48 -3.21 12.98
CA ASP A 254 -1.77 -3.60 12.43
C ASP A 254 -2.07 -2.80 11.15
N HIS A 255 -2.65 -3.45 10.15
CA HIS A 255 -3.00 -2.80 8.89
C HIS A 255 -4.04 -1.68 9.13
N TRP A 256 -3.79 -0.47 8.61
CA TRP A 256 -4.58 0.76 8.83
C TRP A 256 -6.09 0.58 8.69
N ALA A 257 -6.54 -0.25 7.73
CA ALA A 257 -7.96 -0.48 7.48
C ALA A 257 -8.72 -1.14 8.66
N LYS A 258 -8.02 -1.74 9.62
CA LYS A 258 -8.64 -2.27 10.85
C LYS A 258 -9.21 -1.16 11.73
N GLU A 259 -8.64 0.05 11.68
CA GLU A 259 -9.00 1.17 12.55
C GLU A 259 -10.10 2.07 11.96
N VAL A 260 -10.25 2.12 10.64
CA VAL A 260 -11.18 3.04 9.93
C VAL A 260 -12.62 3.02 10.46
N PHE A 261 -13.10 1.83 10.84
CA PHE A 261 -14.48 1.62 11.31
C PHE A 261 -14.60 1.51 12.83
N LEU A 262 -13.51 1.68 13.57
CA LEU A 262 -13.53 1.70 15.04
C LEU A 262 -13.89 3.09 15.58
N ASP A 263 -13.47 4.13 14.87
CA ASP A 263 -13.72 5.51 15.27
C ASP A 263 -15.20 5.89 15.21
N GLN A 264 -15.62 6.69 16.18
CA GLN A 264 -16.96 7.28 16.22
C GLN A 264 -17.01 8.45 15.24
N HIS A 265 -17.51 8.20 14.04
CA HIS A 265 -17.78 9.23 13.05
C HIS A 265 -19.15 9.86 13.28
N THR A 266 -19.36 11.06 12.73
CA THR A 266 -20.72 11.60 12.63
C THR A 266 -21.63 10.66 11.85
N THR A 267 -22.92 10.81 12.09
CA THR A 267 -23.95 9.97 11.48
C THR A 267 -25.01 10.84 10.85
N THR A 268 -24.70 11.44 9.71
CA THR A 268 -25.69 12.10 8.87
C THR A 268 -26.52 11.04 8.13
N PRO A 269 -27.84 10.96 8.39
CA PRO A 269 -28.68 9.90 7.86
C PRO A 269 -28.89 10.04 6.36
N LEU A 270 -28.82 8.91 5.64
CA LEU A 270 -29.22 8.83 4.24
C LEU A 270 -30.72 8.49 4.14
N PRO A 271 -31.43 8.97 3.10
CA PRO A 271 -32.81 8.56 2.84
C PRO A 271 -32.91 7.03 2.72
N ASN A 272 -33.99 6.42 3.22
CA ASN A 272 -34.16 4.98 3.12
C ASN A 272 -34.70 4.56 1.72
N VAL A 273 -33.97 4.90 0.66
CA VAL A 273 -34.33 4.68 -0.75
C VAL A 273 -33.30 3.76 -1.41
N GLY A 274 -33.74 2.89 -2.31
CA GLY A 274 -32.88 1.97 -3.07
C GLY A 274 -33.07 0.49 -2.72
N GLU A 275 -32.36 -0.37 -3.45
CA GLU A 275 -32.43 -1.82 -3.27
C GLU A 275 -31.79 -2.29 -1.96
N THR A 276 -32.22 -3.44 -1.44
CA THR A 276 -31.65 -4.04 -0.24
C THR A 276 -30.23 -4.56 -0.47
N SER A 277 -29.45 -4.69 0.61
CA SER A 277 -28.09 -5.21 0.49
C SER A 277 -28.10 -6.68 0.06
N LYS A 278 -27.41 -6.99 -1.05
CA LYS A 278 -27.36 -8.34 -1.63
C LYS A 278 -26.05 -8.56 -2.39
N CYS A 279 -25.66 -9.82 -2.54
CA CYS A 279 -24.55 -10.23 -3.40
C CYS A 279 -25.06 -11.14 -4.50
N LEU A 280 -24.69 -10.81 -5.74
CA LEU A 280 -25.02 -11.52 -6.98
C LEU A 280 -23.79 -12.28 -7.51
N GLY A 281 -22.86 -12.59 -6.61
CA GLY A 281 -21.65 -13.37 -6.90
C GLY A 281 -21.96 -14.86 -7.11
N ASP A 282 -20.97 -15.57 -7.63
CA ASP A 282 -21.03 -17.02 -7.75
C ASP A 282 -20.58 -17.67 -6.42
N PRO A 283 -21.36 -18.59 -5.81
CA PRO A 283 -20.99 -19.21 -4.54
C PRO A 283 -19.67 -19.99 -4.66
N ASN A 284 -18.78 -19.81 -3.68
CA ASN A 284 -17.49 -20.51 -3.62
C ASN A 284 -17.37 -21.37 -2.34
N PRO A 285 -17.64 -22.70 -2.43
CA PRO A 285 -17.49 -23.62 -1.31
C PRO A 285 -16.05 -23.69 -0.81
N GLY A 286 -15.83 -23.69 0.51
CA GLY A 286 -14.49 -23.81 1.09
C GLY A 286 -13.64 -22.53 1.04
N LEU A 287 -14.18 -21.42 0.56
CA LEU A 287 -13.47 -20.15 0.41
C LEU A 287 -12.72 -19.68 1.66
N LYS A 288 -13.32 -19.79 2.85
CA LYS A 288 -12.66 -19.38 4.11
C LYS A 288 -11.40 -20.18 4.39
N ARG A 289 -11.37 -21.47 4.04
CA ARG A 289 -10.18 -22.31 4.17
C ARG A 289 -9.13 -21.86 3.17
N TRP A 290 -9.52 -21.69 1.90
CA TRP A 290 -8.61 -21.21 0.85
C TRP A 290 -7.98 -19.85 1.16
N LEU A 291 -8.75 -18.86 1.64
CA LEU A 291 -8.21 -17.54 2.00
C LEU A 291 -7.11 -17.64 3.06
N ARG A 292 -7.36 -18.41 4.14
CA ARG A 292 -6.35 -18.62 5.19
C ARG A 292 -5.13 -19.37 4.66
N ASP A 293 -5.34 -20.42 3.86
CA ASP A 293 -4.25 -21.25 3.33
C ASP A 293 -3.36 -20.44 2.34
N GLU A 294 -3.92 -19.42 1.69
CA GLU A 294 -3.22 -18.49 0.80
C GLU A 294 -2.60 -17.27 1.51
N GLY A 295 -2.67 -17.21 2.84
CA GLY A 295 -2.08 -16.13 3.64
C GLY A 295 -2.90 -14.84 3.70
N TYR A 296 -4.21 -14.89 3.42
CA TYR A 296 -5.08 -13.73 3.63
C TYR A 296 -5.48 -13.58 5.09
N GLU A 297 -5.35 -12.36 5.60
CA GLU A 297 -5.82 -11.91 6.89
C GLU A 297 -7.16 -11.17 6.75
N GLU A 298 -8.07 -11.37 7.72
CA GLU A 298 -9.31 -10.60 7.83
C GLU A 298 -9.03 -9.25 8.49
N LEU A 299 -9.38 -8.16 7.81
CA LEU A 299 -9.17 -6.80 8.33
C LEU A 299 -10.38 -6.31 9.12
N PHE A 300 -11.56 -6.36 8.52
CA PHE A 300 -12.78 -5.93 9.18
C PHE A 300 -14.02 -6.64 8.60
N GLN A 301 -15.10 -6.61 9.37
CA GLN A 301 -16.40 -7.13 9.00
C GLN A 301 -17.48 -6.05 9.16
N LEU A 302 -18.25 -5.80 8.12
CA LEU A 302 -19.45 -4.95 8.15
C LEU A 302 -20.71 -5.80 8.08
N ALA A 303 -21.67 -5.51 8.96
CA ALA A 303 -22.95 -6.19 9.00
C ALA A 303 -24.05 -5.25 8.47
N PHE A 304 -24.81 -5.72 7.50
CA PHE A 304 -25.92 -4.99 6.88
C PHE A 304 -27.25 -5.61 7.31
N THR A 305 -27.58 -5.49 8.61
CA THR A 305 -28.65 -6.24 9.30
C THR A 305 -30.07 -5.66 9.17
N GLY A 306 -30.25 -4.54 8.46
CA GLY A 306 -31.55 -3.88 8.31
C GLY A 306 -32.50 -4.68 7.41
N ASP A 307 -32.39 -4.47 6.10
CA ASP A 307 -33.23 -5.16 5.11
C ASP A 307 -32.63 -6.47 4.58
N SER A 308 -31.47 -6.89 5.11
CA SER A 308 -30.76 -8.12 4.74
C SER A 308 -30.03 -8.71 5.95
N ASP A 309 -29.56 -9.94 5.87
CA ASP A 309 -28.55 -10.50 6.81
C ASP A 309 -27.22 -10.70 6.07
N LEU A 310 -26.84 -9.72 5.25
CA LEU A 310 -25.60 -9.73 4.49
C LEU A 310 -24.44 -9.29 5.41
N ARG A 311 -23.35 -10.06 5.40
CA ARG A 311 -22.08 -9.65 6.03
C ARG A 311 -21.00 -9.52 4.99
N VAL A 312 -20.29 -8.41 5.02
CA VAL A 312 -19.16 -8.10 4.14
C VAL A 312 -17.89 -8.16 4.95
N TYR A 313 -16.86 -8.79 4.40
CA TYR A 313 -15.55 -8.94 5.02
C TYR A 313 -14.51 -8.43 4.04
N MET A 314 -13.51 -7.74 4.56
CA MET A 314 -12.35 -7.31 3.79
C MET A 314 -11.14 -8.14 4.19
N PHE A 315 -10.44 -8.68 3.19
CA PHE A 315 -9.25 -9.48 3.36
C PHE A 315 -8.06 -8.85 2.68
N PHE A 316 -6.90 -9.02 3.28
CA PHE A 316 -5.63 -8.50 2.80
C PHE A 316 -4.54 -9.56 2.91
N ARG A 317 -3.58 -9.55 1.98
CA ARG A 317 -2.41 -10.41 2.03
C ARG A 317 -1.16 -9.54 2.01
N GLU A 318 -0.34 -9.67 3.06
CA GLU A 318 0.84 -8.83 3.29
C GLU A 318 1.94 -9.04 2.23
N ASP A 319 2.03 -10.22 1.63
CA ASP A 319 3.11 -10.53 0.68
C ASP A 319 3.04 -9.75 -0.64
N ASP A 320 1.84 -9.46 -1.12
CA ASP A 320 1.61 -8.82 -2.42
C ASP A 320 0.50 -7.76 -2.38
N HIS A 321 0.19 -7.26 -1.17
CA HIS A 321 -0.85 -6.29 -0.87
C HIS A 321 -2.23 -6.61 -1.47
N ARG A 322 -2.51 -7.88 -1.77
CA ARG A 322 -3.75 -8.24 -2.45
C ARG A 322 -4.95 -8.03 -1.56
N ALA A 323 -5.93 -7.32 -2.08
CA ALA A 323 -7.16 -7.03 -1.38
C ALA A 323 -8.33 -7.81 -1.98
N ARG A 324 -9.14 -8.42 -1.12
CA ARG A 324 -10.34 -9.18 -1.52
C ARG A 324 -11.53 -8.80 -0.66
N ILE A 325 -12.68 -8.66 -1.31
CA ILE A 325 -13.96 -8.54 -0.64
C ILE A 325 -14.65 -9.90 -0.62
N MET A 326 -15.22 -10.27 0.52
CA MET A 326 -16.05 -11.45 0.68
C MET A 326 -17.43 -11.07 1.21
N CYS A 327 -18.48 -11.55 0.56
CA CYS A 327 -19.85 -11.43 1.05
C CYS A 327 -20.31 -12.79 1.58
N LYS A 328 -20.91 -12.81 2.76
CA LYS A 328 -21.66 -13.95 3.30
C LYS A 328 -23.14 -13.65 3.13
N GLY A 329 -23.82 -14.46 2.31
CA GLY A 329 -25.26 -14.36 2.12
C GLY A 329 -26.05 -14.69 3.38
N PRO A 330 -27.33 -14.28 3.45
CA PRO A 330 -28.19 -14.52 4.60
C PRO A 330 -28.30 -16.01 4.90
N ARG A 331 -28.41 -16.34 6.19
CA ARG A 331 -28.59 -17.73 6.60
C ARG A 331 -29.97 -18.23 6.16
N SER A 332 -30.01 -19.28 5.35
CA SER A 332 -31.23 -20.01 5.01
C SER A 332 -31.20 -21.39 5.67
N SER A 333 -32.08 -22.32 5.25
CA SER A 333 -32.04 -23.72 5.66
C SER A 333 -30.75 -24.46 5.25
N ARG A 334 -29.96 -23.87 4.34
CA ARG A 334 -28.64 -24.36 3.91
C ARG A 334 -27.50 -23.52 4.51
N PRO A 335 -26.26 -24.04 4.52
CA PRO A 335 -25.08 -23.24 4.89
C PRO A 335 -25.03 -21.95 4.07
N SER A 336 -24.75 -20.81 4.74
CA SER A 336 -24.67 -19.51 4.06
C SER A 336 -23.69 -19.57 2.89
N PRO A 337 -24.09 -19.15 1.68
CA PRO A 337 -23.17 -19.06 0.57
C PRO A 337 -22.16 -17.94 0.82
N TYR A 338 -20.91 -18.18 0.40
CA TYR A 338 -19.84 -17.19 0.42
C TYR A 338 -19.48 -16.81 -1.01
N PHE A 339 -19.26 -15.53 -1.23
CA PHE A 339 -18.91 -14.94 -2.51
C PHE A 339 -17.63 -14.14 -2.34
N CYS A 340 -16.67 -14.24 -3.26
CA CYS A 340 -15.41 -13.49 -3.17
C CYS A 340 -15.04 -12.86 -4.50
N MET A 341 -14.46 -11.67 -4.44
CA MET A 341 -13.87 -11.01 -5.59
C MET A 341 -12.62 -10.22 -5.17
N PRO A 342 -11.54 -10.21 -5.98
CA PRO A 342 -10.47 -9.23 -5.87
C PRO A 342 -10.99 -7.80 -6.08
N LEU A 343 -10.49 -6.81 -5.33
CA LEU A 343 -10.96 -5.43 -5.47
C LEU A 343 -10.65 -4.84 -6.85
N ASN A 344 -9.53 -5.21 -7.47
CA ASN A 344 -9.12 -4.74 -8.79
C ASN A 344 -9.98 -5.25 -9.98
N LEU A 345 -10.95 -6.13 -9.69
CA LEU A 345 -11.97 -6.59 -10.65
C LEU A 345 -13.33 -5.91 -10.43
N LEU A 346 -13.43 -4.98 -9.48
CA LEU A 346 -14.66 -4.29 -9.13
C LEU A 346 -14.54 -2.78 -9.33
N GLU A 347 -15.65 -2.18 -9.74
CA GLU A 347 -15.86 -0.74 -9.84
C GLU A 347 -17.02 -0.35 -8.92
N ALA A 348 -16.89 0.76 -8.18
CA ALA A 348 -17.87 1.19 -7.18
C ALA A 348 -18.67 2.41 -7.67
N TYR A 349 -19.99 2.28 -7.77
CA TYR A 349 -20.88 3.36 -8.19
C TYR A 349 -21.91 3.64 -7.11
N ARG A 350 -22.20 4.91 -6.87
CA ARG A 350 -23.26 5.28 -5.94
C ARG A 350 -24.59 5.37 -6.67
N ASN A 351 -25.63 4.88 -6.01
CA ASN A 351 -27.00 5.00 -6.48
C ASN A 351 -27.90 5.31 -5.28
N GLY A 352 -28.11 6.60 -5.02
CA GLY A 352 -28.80 7.08 -3.83
C GLY A 352 -28.09 6.64 -2.54
N SER A 353 -28.78 5.80 -1.76
CA SER A 353 -28.26 5.28 -0.47
C SER A 353 -27.52 3.95 -0.59
N CYS A 354 -27.26 3.51 -1.82
CA CYS A 354 -26.58 2.26 -2.11
C CYS A 354 -25.24 2.49 -2.81
N LEU A 355 -24.27 1.62 -2.52
CA LEU A 355 -23.05 1.47 -3.30
C LEU A 355 -23.11 0.15 -4.08
N GLU A 356 -23.12 0.27 -5.40
CA GLU A 356 -23.10 -0.85 -6.34
C GLU A 356 -21.66 -1.18 -6.72
N LEU A 357 -21.23 -2.39 -6.37
CA LEU A 357 -19.96 -2.96 -6.81
C LEU A 357 -20.19 -3.75 -8.09
N ARG A 358 -19.68 -3.29 -9.22
CA ARG A 358 -19.89 -3.88 -10.55
C ARG A 358 -18.63 -4.60 -11.03
N ARG A 359 -18.79 -5.76 -11.69
CA ARG A 359 -17.68 -6.53 -12.26
C ARG A 359 -17.09 -5.77 -13.45
N ARG A 360 -15.80 -5.45 -13.41
CA ARG A 360 -15.13 -4.77 -14.52
C ARG A 360 -15.15 -5.61 -15.79
N ARG A 361 -15.68 -5.06 -16.89
CA ARG A 361 -15.58 -5.62 -18.25
C ARG A 361 -15.05 -4.55 -19.20
N ARG A 362 -14.21 -4.94 -20.17
CA ARG A 362 -13.65 -3.98 -21.14
C ARG A 362 -14.77 -3.51 -22.09
N GLY A 363 -15.09 -2.21 -22.08
CA GLY A 363 -15.94 -1.57 -23.07
C GLY A 363 -17.45 -1.70 -22.89
N VAL A 364 -17.93 -2.32 -21.80
CA VAL A 364 -19.36 -2.42 -21.45
C VAL A 364 -19.50 -2.24 -19.94
N ALA A 365 -20.59 -1.60 -19.49
CA ALA A 365 -20.92 -1.50 -18.08
C ALA A 365 -20.96 -2.89 -17.43
N GLY A 366 -20.24 -3.03 -16.32
CA GLY A 366 -20.17 -4.28 -15.56
C GLY A 366 -21.51 -4.71 -14.98
N GLU A 367 -21.73 -6.02 -14.87
CA GLU A 367 -22.85 -6.57 -14.11
C GLU A 367 -22.64 -6.28 -12.61
N VAL A 368 -23.72 -5.94 -11.89
CA VAL A 368 -23.68 -5.74 -10.44
C VAL A 368 -23.27 -7.04 -9.76
N TRP A 369 -22.19 -6.99 -8.97
CA TRP A 369 -21.70 -8.10 -8.15
C TRP A 369 -22.22 -8.01 -6.72
N ALA A 370 -22.31 -6.81 -6.15
CA ALA A 370 -22.94 -6.57 -4.86
C ALA A 370 -23.61 -5.20 -4.83
N ASN A 371 -24.72 -5.10 -4.10
CA ASN A 371 -25.37 -3.85 -3.76
C ASN A 371 -25.30 -3.71 -2.23
N LEU A 372 -24.77 -2.60 -1.74
CA LEU A 372 -24.58 -2.33 -0.31
C LEU A 372 -25.34 -1.07 0.09
N LYS A 373 -26.41 -1.23 0.86
CA LYS A 373 -27.25 -0.12 1.33
C LYS A 373 -26.71 0.42 2.66
N PHE A 374 -26.40 1.71 2.71
CA PHE A 374 -25.88 2.38 3.89
C PHE A 374 -26.96 3.25 4.54
N SER A 375 -26.92 3.34 5.87
CA SER A 375 -27.82 4.20 6.65
C SER A 375 -27.30 5.62 6.83
N THR A 376 -26.00 5.85 6.67
CA THR A 376 -25.35 7.15 6.82
C THR A 376 -24.33 7.37 5.70
N ILE A 377 -24.16 8.63 5.33
CA ILE A 377 -23.22 9.02 4.26
C ILE A 377 -21.77 8.76 4.67
N GLU A 378 -21.43 8.97 5.94
CA GLU A 378 -20.08 8.74 6.45
C GLU A 378 -19.65 7.28 6.28
N ARG A 379 -20.52 6.33 6.64
CA ARG A 379 -20.19 4.90 6.49
C ARG A 379 -20.04 4.50 5.02
N MET A 380 -20.84 5.08 4.13
CA MET A 380 -20.71 4.85 2.68
C MET A 380 -19.38 5.38 2.16
N VAL A 381 -19.05 6.63 2.48
CA VAL A 381 -17.81 7.29 2.04
C VAL A 381 -16.59 6.57 2.61
N LEU A 382 -16.58 6.23 3.90
CA LEU A 382 -15.47 5.49 4.52
C LEU A 382 -15.26 4.14 3.86
N PHE A 383 -16.33 3.40 3.57
CA PHE A 383 -16.25 2.16 2.81
C PHE A 383 -15.71 2.38 1.40
N PHE A 384 -16.21 3.38 0.69
CA PHE A 384 -15.76 3.72 -0.66
C PHE A 384 -14.28 4.11 -0.68
N CYS A 385 -13.85 5.02 0.18
CA CYS A 385 -12.45 5.44 0.26
C CYS A 385 -11.52 4.28 0.67
N THR A 386 -11.92 3.45 1.64
CA THR A 386 -11.17 2.25 2.03
C THR A 386 -11.04 1.27 0.87
N PHE A 387 -12.13 1.02 0.14
CA PHE A 387 -12.15 0.18 -1.05
C PHE A 387 -11.18 0.71 -2.12
N LEU A 388 -11.23 2.01 -2.41
CA LEU A 388 -10.35 2.63 -3.40
C LEU A 388 -8.88 2.55 -3.00
N ALA A 389 -8.55 2.88 -1.74
CA ALA A 389 -7.19 2.87 -1.23
C ALA A 389 -6.58 1.46 -1.22
N MET A 390 -7.32 0.46 -0.71
CA MET A 390 -6.85 -0.92 -0.75
C MET A 390 -6.66 -1.44 -2.18
N ARG A 391 -7.56 -1.04 -3.10
CA ARG A 391 -7.48 -1.45 -4.50
C ARG A 391 -6.28 -0.83 -5.20
N SER A 392 -5.97 0.44 -4.95
CA SER A 392 -4.82 1.12 -5.56
C SER A 392 -3.47 0.54 -5.10
N GLN A 393 -3.45 -0.09 -3.93
CA GLN A 393 -2.28 -0.75 -3.34
C GLN A 393 -2.07 -2.20 -3.82
N ASP A 394 -3.05 -2.81 -4.53
CA ASP A 394 -2.97 -4.21 -4.96
C ASP A 394 -1.91 -4.44 -6.05
N CYS A 395 -0.85 -5.21 -5.74
CA CYS A 395 0.25 -5.49 -6.68
C CYS A 395 -0.14 -6.42 -7.85
N GLY A 396 -1.33 -7.02 -7.81
CA GLY A 396 -1.78 -8.03 -8.78
C GLY A 396 -2.11 -7.50 -10.18
N ARG A 397 -2.28 -6.18 -10.34
CA ARG A 397 -2.34 -5.40 -11.61
C ARG A 397 -2.65 -3.93 -11.30
N PRO A 398 -1.94 -2.94 -11.88
CA PRO A 398 -2.26 -1.53 -11.67
C PRO A 398 -3.71 -1.20 -12.05
N VAL A 399 -4.37 -0.42 -11.21
CA VAL A 399 -5.75 0.10 -11.36
C VAL A 399 -5.83 1.20 -12.42
N ALA A 400 -4.93 1.18 -13.41
CA ALA A 400 -4.91 2.17 -14.46
C ALA A 400 -6.24 2.12 -15.24
N ARG A 401 -6.87 3.29 -15.37
CA ARG A 401 -8.09 3.55 -16.17
C ARG A 401 -9.42 3.10 -15.57
N ILE A 402 -9.54 2.97 -14.25
CA ILE A 402 -10.87 2.86 -13.61
C ILE A 402 -11.38 4.27 -13.26
N ARG A 403 -12.63 4.58 -13.63
CA ARG A 403 -13.25 5.91 -13.49
C ARG A 403 -14.37 5.91 -12.45
N ASP A 404 -14.04 5.47 -11.24
CA ASP A 404 -14.95 5.37 -10.10
C ASP A 404 -14.33 6.00 -8.83
N TYR A 405 -13.52 7.04 -9.04
CA TYR A 405 -12.79 7.75 -7.98
C TYR A 405 -13.62 8.88 -7.33
N GLU A 406 -14.80 9.17 -7.88
CA GLU A 406 -15.77 10.15 -7.39
C GLU A 406 -17.07 9.40 -7.10
N LEU A 407 -17.75 9.77 -6.01
CA LEU A 407 -19.09 9.28 -5.73
C LEU A 407 -20.09 10.12 -6.52
N ASP A 408 -21.07 9.47 -7.12
CA ASP A 408 -22.23 10.16 -7.66
C ASP A 408 -22.97 10.92 -6.53
N ASP A 409 -23.78 11.92 -6.90
CA ASP A 409 -24.49 12.80 -5.98
C ASP A 409 -23.59 13.65 -5.05
N GLU A 410 -22.27 13.72 -5.28
CA GLU A 410 -21.37 14.70 -4.66
C GLU A 410 -20.96 15.80 -5.66
N VAL A 411 -20.93 17.05 -5.20
CA VAL A 411 -20.41 18.20 -5.96
C VAL A 411 -19.06 18.62 -5.38
N GLU A 412 -18.06 18.78 -6.24
CA GLU A 412 -16.77 19.37 -5.87
C GLU A 412 -16.94 20.90 -5.77
N LEU A 413 -16.84 21.41 -4.55
CA LEU A 413 -16.91 22.85 -4.27
C LEU A 413 -15.54 23.53 -4.43
N TYR A 414 -14.47 22.79 -4.15
CA TYR A 414 -13.11 23.27 -4.23
C TYR A 414 -12.16 22.14 -4.58
N GLY A 415 -11.17 22.44 -5.42
CA GLY A 415 -10.04 21.58 -5.73
C GLY A 415 -8.74 22.38 -5.75
N GLY A 416 -7.75 21.93 -4.98
CA GLY A 416 -6.45 22.59 -4.86
C GLY A 416 -5.31 21.60 -4.62
N GLN A 417 -4.08 22.09 -4.70
CA GLN A 417 -2.89 21.28 -4.47
C GLN A 417 -2.27 21.62 -3.12
N ILE A 418 -2.00 20.59 -2.33
CA ILE A 418 -1.31 20.68 -1.05
C ILE A 418 -0.03 19.84 -1.05
N ILE A 419 0.93 20.25 -0.25
CA ILE A 419 2.09 19.45 0.11
C ILE A 419 1.83 18.92 1.51
N ASP A 420 1.76 17.61 1.63
CA ASP A 420 1.55 16.91 2.90
C ASP A 420 2.47 15.69 2.92
N ASP A 421 3.12 15.44 4.04
CA ASP A 421 4.18 14.42 4.19
C ASP A 421 5.26 14.46 3.07
N ASN A 422 5.63 15.65 2.60
CA ASN A 422 6.54 15.89 1.45
C ASN A 422 6.05 15.39 0.08
N TYR A 423 4.80 14.92 -0.01
CA TYR A 423 4.16 14.52 -1.26
C TYR A 423 3.16 15.57 -1.74
N LEU A 424 2.99 15.64 -3.06
CA LEU A 424 1.99 16.49 -3.68
C LEU A 424 0.64 15.75 -3.69
N HIS A 425 -0.34 16.31 -2.99
CA HIS A 425 -1.70 15.80 -2.92
C HIS A 425 -2.70 16.78 -3.54
N ALA A 426 -3.80 16.24 -4.03
CA ALA A 426 -4.96 17.01 -4.42
C ALA A 426 -5.94 17.05 -3.24
N LEU A 427 -6.19 18.22 -2.71
CA LEU A 427 -7.18 18.48 -1.67
C LEU A 427 -8.49 18.90 -2.33
N ARG A 428 -9.59 18.26 -1.96
CA ARG A 428 -10.93 18.58 -2.45
C ARG A 428 -11.92 18.75 -1.32
N ILE A 429 -12.92 19.61 -1.56
CA ILE A 429 -14.11 19.74 -0.72
C ILE A 429 -15.29 19.20 -1.53
N TYR A 430 -15.94 18.19 -1.00
CA TYR A 430 -17.15 17.61 -1.56
C TYR A 430 -18.35 17.94 -0.70
N GLN A 431 -19.47 18.25 -1.34
CA GLN A 431 -20.77 18.36 -0.70
C GLN A 431 -21.73 17.33 -1.29
N ASP A 432 -22.33 16.52 -0.43
CA ASP A 432 -23.37 15.59 -0.80
C ASP A 432 -24.67 16.34 -1.12
N THR A 433 -25.21 16.16 -2.32
CA THR A 433 -26.41 16.86 -2.80
C THR A 433 -27.69 16.36 -2.15
N ILE A 434 -27.68 15.16 -1.59
CA ILE A 434 -28.87 14.53 -0.97
C ILE A 434 -28.99 14.95 0.51
N THR A 435 -27.90 14.88 1.26
CA THR A 435 -27.87 15.13 2.72
C THR A 435 -27.30 16.49 3.09
N GLY A 436 -26.58 17.16 2.18
CA GLY A 436 -25.83 18.38 2.47
C GLY A 436 -24.55 18.15 3.28
N ALA A 437 -24.16 16.90 3.55
CA ALA A 437 -22.94 16.60 4.27
C ALA A 437 -21.70 17.08 3.50
N VAL A 438 -20.75 17.68 4.21
CA VAL A 438 -19.54 18.26 3.61
C VAL A 438 -18.32 17.52 4.12
N ARG A 439 -17.43 17.14 3.21
CA ARG A 439 -16.19 16.43 3.55
C ARG A 439 -14.99 17.00 2.80
N LEU A 440 -13.85 16.92 3.47
CA LEU A 440 -12.54 17.13 2.89
C LEU A 440 -11.95 15.77 2.49
N GLN A 441 -11.25 15.74 1.35
CA GLN A 441 -10.50 14.58 0.92
C GLN A 441 -9.15 15.00 0.36
N ALA A 442 -8.08 14.41 0.86
CA ALA A 442 -6.78 14.44 0.20
C ALA A 442 -6.58 13.15 -0.61
N SER A 443 -6.15 13.29 -1.85
CA SER A 443 -5.80 12.17 -2.72
C SER A 443 -4.39 12.33 -3.28
N VAL A 444 -3.77 11.23 -3.67
CA VAL A 444 -2.52 11.25 -4.45
C VAL A 444 -2.75 12.04 -5.75
N HIS A 445 -1.84 12.95 -6.11
CA HIS A 445 -2.00 13.82 -7.28
C HIS A 445 -1.28 13.32 -8.55
N LYS A 446 -0.22 12.52 -8.40
CA LYS A 446 0.60 12.02 -9.50
C LYS A 446 1.08 10.59 -9.23
N GLY A 447 1.38 9.86 -10.29
CA GLY A 447 1.92 8.50 -10.23
C GLY A 447 0.85 7.43 -10.48
N GLU A 448 1.20 6.17 -10.23
CA GLU A 448 0.33 5.02 -10.50
C GLU A 448 -0.91 4.97 -9.61
N MET A 449 -0.84 5.61 -8.44
CA MET A 449 -1.94 5.72 -7.48
C MET A 449 -2.72 7.04 -7.61
N ASP A 450 -2.61 7.76 -8.73
CA ASP A 450 -3.34 9.00 -8.96
C ASP A 450 -4.83 8.85 -8.59
N ARG A 451 -5.35 9.82 -7.84
CA ARG A 451 -6.72 9.87 -7.28
C ARG A 451 -7.03 8.86 -6.17
N SER A 452 -6.06 8.05 -5.74
CA SER A 452 -6.24 7.23 -4.54
C SER A 452 -6.42 8.13 -3.31
N PRO A 453 -7.46 7.90 -2.48
CA PRO A 453 -7.63 8.67 -1.26
C PRO A 453 -6.49 8.36 -0.27
N VAL A 454 -5.99 9.41 0.39
CA VAL A 454 -4.96 9.35 1.44
C VAL A 454 -5.62 9.54 2.80
N TRP A 455 -6.53 10.51 2.90
CA TRP A 455 -7.41 10.66 4.05
C TRP A 455 -8.69 11.38 3.66
N THR A 456 -9.74 11.20 4.45
CA THR A 456 -10.99 11.97 4.35
C THR A 456 -11.45 12.39 5.74
N ALA A 457 -12.09 13.55 5.85
CA ALA A 457 -12.61 14.08 7.10
C ALA A 457 -13.93 14.80 6.87
N PHE A 458 -14.91 14.60 7.75
CA PHE A 458 -16.20 15.27 7.68
C PHE A 458 -16.20 16.60 8.45
N ILE A 459 -16.90 17.59 7.92
CA ILE A 459 -17.19 18.84 8.64
C ILE A 459 -18.47 18.60 9.43
N THR A 460 -18.31 18.29 10.71
CA THR A 460 -19.39 17.88 11.63
C THR A 460 -20.21 19.08 12.11
N ASP A 461 -21.41 18.84 12.65
CA ASP A 461 -22.22 19.91 13.27
C ASP A 461 -21.52 20.57 14.47
N HIS A 462 -20.64 19.84 15.16
CA HIS A 462 -19.81 20.40 16.22
C HIS A 462 -18.76 21.39 15.67
N ILE A 463 -18.16 21.04 14.52
CA ILE A 463 -17.35 21.97 13.75
C ILE A 463 -18.24 23.13 13.24
N LYS A 464 -19.52 22.91 12.90
CA LYS A 464 -20.47 23.99 12.51
C LYS A 464 -20.73 25.01 13.63
N GLU A 465 -20.73 24.59 14.89
CA GLU A 465 -20.81 25.51 16.05
C GLU A 465 -19.51 26.32 16.20
N HIS A 466 -18.34 25.67 16.10
CA HIS A 466 -17.04 26.34 16.11
C HIS A 466 -16.74 27.17 14.84
N ILE A 467 -17.41 26.85 13.75
CA ILE A 467 -17.43 27.57 12.46
C ILE A 467 -17.95 28.99 12.65
N MET A 468 -19.01 29.18 13.43
CA MET A 468 -19.57 30.50 13.72
C MET A 468 -18.56 31.40 14.45
N THR A 469 -17.66 30.80 15.23
CA THR A 469 -16.61 31.52 15.99
C THR A 469 -15.29 31.66 15.21
N ARG A 470 -15.18 31.10 13.99
CA ARG A 470 -13.93 30.99 13.19
C ARG A 470 -12.73 30.42 13.95
N ALA A 471 -12.96 29.74 15.07
CA ALA A 471 -11.89 29.28 15.95
C ALA A 471 -11.22 27.99 15.44
N TRP A 472 -11.92 27.23 14.58
CA TRP A 472 -11.48 25.94 14.07
C TRP A 472 -10.53 26.05 12.86
N ILE A 473 -10.57 27.14 12.09
CA ILE A 473 -9.72 27.36 10.92
C ILE A 473 -8.96 28.67 11.04
N ARG A 474 -7.63 28.61 10.91
CA ARG A 474 -6.80 29.82 10.98
C ARG A 474 -5.68 29.76 9.96
N ARG A 475 -5.35 30.90 9.36
CA ARG A 475 -4.16 31.04 8.53
C ARG A 475 -2.91 31.14 9.41
N SER A 476 -1.82 30.53 8.98
CA SER A 476 -0.52 30.78 9.60
C SER A 476 -0.06 32.22 9.36
N GLN A 477 0.48 32.85 10.40
CA GLN A 477 1.01 34.21 10.33
C GLN A 477 2.43 34.24 9.73
N THR A 478 3.18 33.15 9.87
CA THR A 478 4.55 33.01 9.38
C THR A 478 4.63 32.44 7.97
N ASP A 479 3.69 31.57 7.59
CA ASP A 479 3.61 30.97 6.26
C ASP A 479 2.23 31.23 5.64
N PRO A 480 2.10 32.17 4.69
CA PRO A 480 0.80 32.51 4.10
C PRO A 480 0.20 31.36 3.27
N LYS A 481 0.95 30.29 2.99
CA LYS A 481 0.46 29.09 2.31
C LYS A 481 -0.06 28.02 3.26
N ALA A 482 0.16 28.17 4.56
CA ALA A 482 -0.27 27.20 5.56
C ALA A 482 -1.59 27.62 6.21
N VAL A 483 -2.52 26.67 6.31
CA VAL A 483 -3.79 26.78 7.02
C VAL A 483 -3.84 25.70 8.09
N PHE A 484 -4.28 26.07 9.28
CA PHE A 484 -4.40 25.16 10.41
C PHE A 484 -5.88 24.87 10.68
N LEU A 485 -6.19 23.60 10.86
CA LEU A 485 -7.53 23.08 11.16
C LEU A 485 -7.53 22.41 12.53
N ARG A 486 -8.42 22.83 13.42
CA ARG A 486 -8.64 22.23 14.75
C ARG A 486 -9.83 21.27 14.67
N GLU A 487 -9.81 20.24 15.51
CA GLU A 487 -10.93 19.28 15.68
C GLU A 487 -11.32 18.53 14.39
N LEU A 488 -10.46 18.57 13.37
CA LEU A 488 -10.59 17.71 12.21
C LEU A 488 -10.19 16.30 12.63
N HIS A 489 -11.06 15.33 12.37
CA HIS A 489 -10.80 13.91 12.64
C HIS A 489 -10.67 13.18 11.30
N PRO A 490 -9.48 13.20 10.66
CA PRO A 490 -9.28 12.52 9.39
C PRO A 490 -9.19 11.01 9.59
N SER A 491 -9.97 10.28 8.79
CA SER A 491 -9.75 8.85 8.56
C SER A 491 -8.64 8.69 7.54
N VAL A 492 -7.52 8.10 7.95
CA VAL A 492 -6.32 7.91 7.15
C VAL A 492 -6.37 6.55 6.45
N PHE A 493 -6.13 6.54 5.14
CA PHE A 493 -6.16 5.37 4.25
C PHE A 493 -4.79 5.06 3.63
N ALA A 494 -3.74 5.55 4.27
CA ALA A 494 -2.39 5.61 3.72
C ALA A 494 -1.47 4.53 4.29
N PHE A 495 -0.26 4.43 3.73
CA PHE A 495 0.81 3.52 4.17
C PHE A 495 1.05 3.63 5.68
N MET A 496 1.67 2.59 6.26
CA MET A 496 2.13 2.56 7.66
C MET A 496 3.02 3.76 8.05
N ASP A 497 3.56 4.47 7.05
CA ASP A 497 4.47 5.59 7.22
C ASP A 497 3.84 6.99 7.04
N TYR A 498 2.59 7.14 6.56
CA TYR A 498 1.99 8.47 6.42
C TYR A 498 1.67 9.06 7.78
N ASN A 499 2.21 10.24 8.06
CA ASN A 499 1.91 10.97 9.29
C ASN A 499 1.29 12.32 8.93
N PRO A 500 0.00 12.56 9.23
CA PRO A 500 -0.61 13.85 8.96
C PRO A 500 0.16 14.93 9.74
N GLN A 501 0.54 16.01 9.06
CA GLN A 501 1.27 17.09 9.74
C GLN A 501 0.34 17.76 10.76
N VAL A 502 0.70 17.66 12.04
CA VAL A 502 -0.02 18.28 13.15
C VAL A 502 0.88 19.25 13.90
N THR A 503 0.31 20.36 14.37
CA THR A 503 1.03 21.28 15.26
C THR A 503 1.22 20.63 16.64
N ALA A 504 2.09 21.19 17.48
CA ALA A 504 2.23 20.80 18.89
C ALA A 504 0.92 20.89 19.70
N ARG A 505 -0.11 21.58 19.18
CA ARG A 505 -1.45 21.70 19.75
C ARG A 505 -2.45 20.70 19.16
N GLY A 506 -2.00 19.78 18.30
CA GLY A 506 -2.83 18.79 17.61
C GLY A 506 -3.65 19.35 16.44
N GLU A 507 -3.27 20.51 15.89
CA GLU A 507 -4.01 21.10 14.76
C GLU A 507 -3.46 20.55 13.45
N HIS A 508 -4.33 20.09 12.56
CA HIS A 508 -3.95 19.62 11.23
C HIS A 508 -3.43 20.77 10.36
N ILE A 509 -2.29 20.56 9.72
CA ILE A 509 -1.62 21.54 8.88
C ILE A 509 -1.89 21.22 7.41
N LEU A 510 -2.56 22.13 6.71
CA LEU A 510 -2.69 22.10 5.27
C LEU A 510 -1.74 23.13 4.65
N ARG A 511 -0.68 22.67 4.00
CA ARG A 511 0.26 23.54 3.29
C ARG A 511 -0.04 23.54 1.80
N PHE A 512 -0.59 24.65 1.31
CA PHE A 512 -0.92 24.82 -0.11
C PHE A 512 0.34 25.11 -0.95
N LEU A 513 0.29 24.78 -2.24
CA LEU A 513 1.38 25.10 -3.16
C LEU A 513 1.52 26.61 -3.37
N THR A 514 0.38 27.30 -3.51
CA THR A 514 0.31 28.74 -3.71
C THR A 514 -0.51 29.44 -2.62
N ARG A 515 -0.22 30.73 -2.40
CA ARG A 515 -1.01 31.58 -1.51
C ARG A 515 -2.46 31.73 -2.01
N ALA A 516 -2.64 31.80 -3.33
CA ALA A 516 -3.94 31.96 -3.96
C ALA A 516 -4.84 30.74 -3.71
N ASP A 517 -4.28 29.53 -3.70
CA ASP A 517 -5.02 28.31 -3.37
C ASP A 517 -5.49 28.31 -1.92
N ALA A 518 -4.63 28.73 -0.99
CA ALA A 518 -5.00 28.90 0.41
C ALA A 518 -6.10 29.97 0.59
N ASP A 519 -6.02 31.09 -0.14
CA ASP A 519 -7.05 32.14 -0.13
C ASP A 519 -8.39 31.62 -0.69
N ALA A 520 -8.34 30.88 -1.80
CA ALA A 520 -9.52 30.28 -2.41
C ALA A 520 -10.15 29.24 -1.49
N PHE A 521 -9.35 28.40 -0.82
CA PHE A 521 -9.83 27.44 0.16
C PHE A 521 -10.57 28.13 1.32
N LEU A 522 -9.96 29.15 1.92
CA LEU A 522 -10.58 29.91 3.01
C LEU A 522 -11.87 30.62 2.59
N ARG A 523 -11.93 31.13 1.35
CA ARG A 523 -13.16 31.74 0.80
C ARG A 523 -14.28 30.71 0.62
N ASN A 524 -14.01 29.58 -0.04
CA ASN A 524 -15.00 28.53 -0.27
C ASN A 524 -15.55 27.98 1.06
N ILE A 525 -14.67 27.76 2.05
CA ILE A 525 -15.12 27.37 3.39
C ILE A 525 -15.99 28.46 4.02
N SER A 526 -15.62 29.75 3.89
CA SER A 526 -16.43 30.84 4.45
C SER A 526 -17.79 30.99 3.78
N GLU A 527 -17.88 30.76 2.47
CA GLU A 527 -19.14 30.76 1.70
C GLU A 527 -20.03 29.59 2.12
N LEU A 528 -19.46 28.39 2.23
CA LEU A 528 -20.15 27.20 2.73
C LEU A 528 -20.71 27.42 4.14
N ILE A 529 -19.95 28.10 5.00
CA ILE A 529 -20.42 28.50 6.33
C ILE A 529 -21.62 29.44 6.24
N ALA A 530 -21.59 30.41 5.32
CA ALA A 530 -22.66 31.39 5.16
C ALA A 530 -23.96 30.76 4.61
N GLU A 531 -23.88 29.67 3.85
CA GLU A 531 -25.06 28.93 3.36
C GLU A 531 -25.66 27.98 4.41
N LEU A 532 -24.89 27.61 5.45
CA LEU A 532 -25.31 26.69 6.51
C LEU A 532 -25.95 27.40 7.72
N VAL A 533 -25.88 28.73 7.80
CA VAL A 533 -26.48 29.60 8.84
C VAL A 533 -27.68 30.33 8.27
#